data_AF-A0A182IVU7-F1
#
_entry.id   AF-A0A182IVU7-F1
#
_cell.length_a   1.000
_cell.length_b   1.000
_cell.length_c   1.000
_cell.angle_alpha   90.00
_cell.angle_beta   90.00
_cell.angle_gamma   90.00
#
_symmetry.space_group_name_H-M   'P 1'
#
loop_
_entity.id
_entity.type
_entity.pdbx_description
1 polymer ?
#
loop_
_entity_poly.entity_id
_entity_poly.type
_entity_poly.pdbx_seq_one_letter_code
_entity_poly.pdbx_strand_id
1 'polypeptide(L)'
;MPRVRKSRGKRQVYWWTEEITRLRARCNRTRRRLKRERDEERREILVEELRRNRRALKQEIRRSKRVCFEELQESLQDDVFGKGYKVVMARLGGRGQPQEKDPAKLSAIIKELFPRHEQDAEVFSTVKKTAKEIFQHLGKEWRDFQQEAARRERTSALSSQQRTRRNDVVGES
;
A
#
# COMPACT_ATOMS: atom_id res chain seq x y z
N MET A 1 -12.83 -15.34 -38.99
CA MET A 1 -12.00 -15.35 -37.77
C MET A 1 -12.88 -15.33 -36.52
N PRO A 2 -12.75 -16.27 -35.57
CA PRO A 2 -13.51 -16.25 -34.32
C PRO A 2 -12.96 -15.15 -33.40
N ARG A 3 -13.81 -14.20 -32.99
CA ARG A 3 -13.40 -13.13 -32.07
C ARG A 3 -13.37 -13.69 -30.66
N VAL A 4 -12.19 -14.09 -30.18
CA VAL A 4 -11.97 -14.54 -28.79
C VAL A 4 -12.46 -13.42 -27.85
N ARG A 5 -13.59 -13.65 -27.19
CA ARG A 5 -14.12 -12.73 -26.19
C ARG A 5 -13.31 -12.92 -24.91
N LYS A 6 -12.38 -12.01 -24.63
CA LYS A 6 -11.83 -11.84 -23.28
C LYS A 6 -12.94 -11.34 -22.36
N SER A 7 -13.80 -12.24 -21.89
CA SER A 7 -14.69 -11.98 -20.75
C SER A 7 -13.87 -12.08 -19.47
N ARG A 8 -12.92 -11.14 -19.29
CA ARG A 8 -12.48 -10.84 -17.93
C ARG A 8 -13.66 -10.08 -17.34
N GLY A 9 -14.40 -10.73 -16.44
CA GLY A 9 -15.60 -10.17 -15.82
C GLY A 9 -15.34 -8.73 -15.42
N LYS A 10 -15.98 -7.79 -16.11
CA LYS A 10 -15.83 -6.38 -15.80
C LYS A 10 -16.34 -6.24 -14.37
N ARG A 11 -15.48 -5.79 -13.45
CA ARG A 11 -15.92 -5.46 -12.09
C ARG A 11 -17.15 -4.55 -12.23
N GLN A 12 -18.27 -5.04 -11.73
CA GLN A 12 -19.51 -4.30 -11.79
C GLN A 12 -19.29 -3.00 -11.02
N VAL A 13 -19.76 -1.89 -11.60
CA VAL A 13 -19.59 -0.58 -10.97
C VAL A 13 -20.29 -0.62 -9.61
N TYR A 14 -19.70 0.00 -8.58
CA TYR A 14 -20.16 -0.14 -7.20
C TYR A 14 -21.64 0.21 -6.95
N TRP A 15 -22.24 1.06 -7.77
CA TRP A 15 -23.67 1.44 -7.73
C TRP A 15 -24.56 0.64 -8.70
N TRP A 16 -24.05 -0.43 -9.31
CA TRP A 16 -24.80 -1.18 -10.32
C TRP A 16 -25.55 -2.36 -9.69
N THR A 17 -26.87 -2.30 -9.68
CA THR A 17 -27.73 -3.33 -9.08
C THR A 17 -28.43 -4.20 -10.14
N GLU A 18 -29.02 -5.31 -9.67
CA GLU A 18 -29.82 -6.19 -10.53
C GLU A 18 -31.07 -5.47 -11.04
N GLU A 19 -31.69 -4.61 -10.23
CA GLU A 19 -32.83 -3.76 -10.61
C GLU A 19 -32.48 -2.79 -11.75
N ILE A 20 -31.33 -2.12 -11.70
CA ILE A 20 -30.85 -1.26 -12.81
C ILE A 20 -30.67 -2.10 -14.08
N THR A 21 -30.21 -3.35 -13.96
CA THR A 21 -30.07 -4.28 -15.09
C THR A 21 -31.43 -4.63 -15.70
N ARG A 22 -32.42 -4.96 -14.87
CA ARG A 22 -33.81 -5.26 -15.28
C ARG A 22 -34.44 -4.06 -15.97
N LEU A 23 -34.37 -2.87 -15.37
CA LEU A 23 -34.90 -1.62 -15.94
C LEU A 23 -34.23 -1.23 -17.26
N ARG A 24 -32.91 -1.40 -17.36
CA ARG A 24 -32.17 -1.18 -18.62
C ARG A 24 -32.60 -2.17 -19.70
N ALA A 25 -32.81 -3.44 -19.35
CA ALA A 25 -33.33 -4.44 -20.27
C ALA A 25 -34.73 -4.08 -20.77
N ARG A 26 -35.63 -3.66 -19.87
CA ARG A 26 -36.98 -3.18 -20.21
C ARG A 26 -36.94 -2.00 -21.17
N CYS A 27 -36.14 -0.97 -20.87
CA CYS A 27 -35.91 0.17 -21.77
C CYS A 27 -35.42 -0.26 -23.16
N ASN A 28 -34.51 -1.23 -23.23
CA ASN A 28 -34.00 -1.75 -24.50
C ASN A 28 -35.07 -2.53 -25.27
N ARG A 29 -35.90 -3.33 -24.59
CA ARG A 29 -37.01 -4.07 -25.20
C ARG A 29 -38.04 -3.10 -25.78
N THR A 30 -38.53 -2.12 -25.02
CA THR A 30 -39.51 -1.14 -25.50
C THR A 30 -38.95 -0.31 -26.67
N ARG A 31 -37.69 0.14 -26.60
CA ARG A 31 -37.06 0.87 -27.71
C ARG A 31 -36.94 0.03 -28.99
N ARG A 32 -36.66 -1.27 -28.84
CA ARG A 32 -36.58 -2.22 -29.96
C ARG A 32 -37.96 -2.51 -30.56
N ARG A 33 -39.03 -2.48 -29.77
CA ARG A 33 -40.41 -2.56 -30.24
C ARG A 33 -40.78 -1.29 -31.01
N LEU A 34 -40.55 -0.13 -30.39
CA LEU A 34 -40.81 1.18 -30.98
C LEU A 34 -40.15 1.37 -32.35
N LYS A 35 -38.91 0.90 -32.52
CA LYS A 35 -38.20 0.99 -33.81
C LYS A 35 -38.78 0.11 -34.93
N ARG A 36 -39.52 -0.95 -34.57
CA ARG A 36 -40.09 -1.90 -35.54
C ARG A 36 -41.56 -1.62 -35.82
N GLU A 37 -42.22 -0.92 -34.91
CA GLU A 37 -43.63 -0.60 -35.02
C GLU A 37 -43.87 0.38 -36.18
N ARG A 38 -44.91 0.10 -36.96
CA ARG A 38 -45.30 0.91 -38.13
C ARG A 38 -46.60 1.67 -37.93
N ASP A 39 -47.44 1.18 -37.01
CA ASP A 39 -48.69 1.79 -36.62
C ASP A 39 -48.44 2.96 -35.65
N GLU A 40 -48.94 4.15 -35.97
CA GLU A 40 -48.66 5.39 -35.24
C GLU A 40 -49.32 5.39 -33.84
N GLU A 41 -50.54 4.84 -33.70
CA GLU A 41 -51.22 4.77 -32.39
C GLU A 41 -50.44 3.88 -31.41
N ARG A 42 -50.01 2.71 -31.89
CA ARG A 42 -49.15 1.80 -31.10
C ARG A 42 -47.80 2.42 -30.79
N ARG A 43 -47.28 3.24 -31.70
CA ARG A 43 -46.01 3.94 -31.53
C ARG A 43 -46.10 4.96 -30.40
N GLU A 44 -47.18 5.73 -30.32
CA GLU A 44 -47.42 6.68 -29.21
C GLU A 44 -47.43 5.96 -27.85
N ILE A 45 -48.17 4.85 -27.74
CA ILE A 45 -48.20 4.02 -26.53
C ILE A 45 -46.79 3.55 -26.15
N LEU A 46 -46.00 3.07 -27.12
CA LEU A 46 -44.62 2.62 -26.89
C LEU A 46 -43.67 3.77 -26.52
N VAL A 47 -43.90 4.98 -27.04
CA VAL A 47 -43.15 6.19 -26.65
C VAL A 47 -43.42 6.52 -25.20
N GLU A 48 -44.68 6.50 -24.77
CA GLU A 48 -45.03 6.71 -23.37
C GLU A 48 -44.42 5.64 -22.46
N GLU A 49 -44.53 4.37 -22.84
CA GLU A 49 -43.96 3.26 -22.07
C GLU A 49 -42.44 3.42 -21.95
N LEU A 50 -41.75 3.80 -23.03
CA LEU A 50 -40.32 4.07 -23.02
C LEU A 50 -39.97 5.27 -22.13
N ARG A 51 -40.80 6.32 -22.13
CA ARG A 51 -40.63 7.47 -21.23
C ARG A 51 -40.75 7.05 -19.76
N ARG A 52 -41.78 6.25 -19.40
CA ARG A 52 -41.97 5.71 -18.04
C ARG A 52 -40.78 4.83 -17.63
N ASN A 53 -40.38 3.89 -18.48
CA ASN A 53 -39.24 3.00 -18.23
C ASN A 53 -37.93 3.77 -18.04
N ARG A 54 -37.70 4.83 -18.84
CA ARG A 54 -36.53 5.72 -18.70
C ARG A 54 -36.55 6.51 -17.39
N ARG A 55 -37.72 7.00 -16.96
CA ARG A 55 -37.89 7.70 -15.67
C ARG A 55 -37.54 6.77 -14.52
N ALA A 56 -38.11 5.56 -14.51
CA ALA A 56 -37.81 4.53 -13.51
C ALA A 56 -36.30 4.20 -13.47
N LEU A 57 -35.67 3.96 -14.63
CA LEU A 57 -34.23 3.70 -14.70
C LEU A 57 -33.40 4.86 -14.13
N LYS A 58 -33.74 6.12 -14.44
CA LYS A 58 -33.04 7.28 -13.90
C LYS A 58 -33.22 7.41 -12.39
N GLN A 59 -34.42 7.16 -11.88
CA GLN A 59 -34.71 7.18 -10.45
C GLN A 59 -33.91 6.11 -9.71
N GLU A 60 -33.90 4.87 -10.21
CA GLU A 60 -33.17 3.77 -9.57
C GLU A 60 -31.65 3.98 -9.60
N ILE A 61 -31.10 4.52 -10.70
CA ILE A 61 -29.67 4.89 -10.74
C ILE A 61 -29.35 5.96 -9.70
N ARG A 62 -30.21 6.97 -9.54
CA ARG A 62 -30.00 8.03 -8.53
C ARG A 62 -30.10 7.48 -7.12
N ARG A 63 -31.09 6.63 -6.86
CA ARG A 63 -31.29 5.95 -5.58
C ARG A 63 -30.08 5.10 -5.22
N SER A 64 -29.67 4.20 -6.10
CA SER A 64 -28.52 3.32 -5.82
C SER A 64 -27.22 4.09 -5.62
N LYS A 65 -26.97 5.15 -6.42
CA LYS A 65 -25.82 6.03 -6.18
C LYS A 65 -25.87 6.73 -4.83
N ARG A 66 -27.05 7.15 -4.38
CA ARG A 66 -27.23 7.77 -3.07
C ARG A 66 -26.95 6.77 -1.95
N VAL A 67 -27.55 5.59 -1.99
CA VAL A 67 -27.34 4.53 -1.01
C VAL A 67 -25.85 4.17 -0.91
N CYS A 68 -25.18 3.92 -2.04
CA CYS A 68 -23.74 3.62 -2.02
C CYS A 68 -22.88 4.79 -1.55
N PHE A 69 -23.37 6.03 -1.63
CA PHE A 69 -22.66 7.20 -1.09
C PHE A 69 -22.89 7.33 0.42
N GLU A 70 -24.10 7.08 0.90
CA GLU A 70 -24.43 7.02 2.33
C GLU A 70 -23.62 5.91 3.03
N GLU A 71 -23.56 4.70 2.46
CA GLU A 71 -22.70 3.60 2.95
C GLU A 71 -21.21 3.99 3.00
N LEU A 72 -20.75 4.80 2.05
CA LEU A 72 -19.37 5.29 2.03
C LEU A 72 -19.14 6.31 3.15
N GLN A 73 -20.11 7.18 3.41
CA GLN A 73 -20.05 8.16 4.50
C GLN A 73 -20.08 7.50 5.87
N GLU A 74 -20.93 6.49 6.07
CA GLU A 74 -20.94 5.68 7.30
C GLU A 74 -19.59 4.99 7.50
N SER A 75 -19.05 4.37 6.45
CA SER A 75 -17.72 3.72 6.55
C SER A 75 -16.57 4.67 6.90
N LEU A 76 -16.73 5.97 6.62
CA LEU A 76 -15.75 7.00 7.00
C LEU A 76 -15.82 7.39 8.47
N GLN A 77 -17.00 7.26 9.11
CA GLN A 77 -17.16 7.52 10.54
C GLN A 77 -16.47 6.43 11.37
N ASP A 78 -16.55 5.17 10.91
CA ASP A 78 -15.94 4.02 11.59
C ASP A 78 -14.43 3.90 11.33
N ASP A 79 -13.99 4.15 10.09
CA ASP A 79 -12.59 4.02 9.68
C ASP A 79 -12.18 5.17 8.73
N VAL A 80 -11.51 6.16 9.33
CA VAL A 80 -10.98 7.34 8.63
C VAL A 80 -9.97 6.96 7.53
N PHE A 81 -9.29 5.81 7.65
CA PHE A 81 -8.31 5.31 6.68
C PHE A 81 -8.85 4.16 5.80
N GLY A 82 -10.15 3.91 5.86
CA GLY A 82 -10.82 2.79 5.21
C GLY A 82 -11.12 3.01 3.72
N LYS A 83 -12.36 2.69 3.31
CA LYS A 83 -12.78 2.78 1.91
C LYS A 83 -12.78 4.23 1.40
N GLY A 84 -13.23 5.18 2.22
CA GLY A 84 -13.26 6.59 1.85
C GLY A 84 -11.86 7.16 1.58
N TYR A 85 -10.89 6.86 2.44
CA TYR A 85 -9.49 7.21 2.20
C TYR A 85 -8.96 6.60 0.90
N LYS A 86 -9.22 5.32 0.62
CA LYS A 86 -8.83 4.69 -0.64
C LYS A 86 -9.44 5.37 -1.87
N VAL A 87 -10.71 5.79 -1.81
CA VAL A 87 -11.35 6.52 -2.91
C VAL A 87 -10.69 7.88 -3.12
N VAL A 88 -10.44 8.63 -2.04
CA VAL A 88 -9.77 9.93 -2.09
C VAL A 88 -8.34 9.77 -2.63
N MET A 89 -7.57 8.82 -2.10
CA MET A 89 -6.20 8.54 -2.55
C MET A 89 -6.13 7.99 -3.96
N ALA A 90 -7.12 7.23 -4.44
CA ALA A 90 -7.18 6.83 -5.84
C ALA A 90 -7.43 8.02 -6.78
N ARG A 91 -8.12 9.06 -6.28
CA ARG A 91 -8.42 10.29 -7.03
C ARG A 91 -7.29 11.31 -6.95
N LEU A 92 -6.65 11.47 -5.79
CA LEU A 92 -5.49 12.33 -5.57
C LEU A 92 -4.20 11.71 -6.12
N GLY A 93 -4.04 10.40 -5.98
CA GLY A 93 -2.87 9.62 -6.40
C GLY A 93 -2.78 9.37 -7.90
N GLY A 94 -3.28 10.31 -8.71
CA GLY A 94 -3.05 10.31 -10.14
C GLY A 94 -1.55 10.47 -10.42
N ARG A 95 -0.88 9.35 -10.72
CA ARG A 95 0.57 9.22 -10.94
C ARG A 95 1.36 9.79 -9.76
N GLY A 96 1.80 8.90 -8.85
CA GLY A 96 2.67 9.27 -7.74
C GLY A 96 3.77 10.22 -8.24
N GLN A 97 3.76 11.44 -7.72
CA GLN A 97 4.87 12.36 -7.89
C GLN A 97 6.14 11.58 -7.50
N PRO A 98 7.21 11.62 -8.29
CA PRO A 98 8.47 11.00 -7.90
C PRO A 98 8.80 11.47 -6.48
N GLN A 99 9.10 10.55 -5.56
CA GLN A 99 9.57 10.94 -4.24
C GLN A 99 10.80 11.85 -4.42
N GLU A 100 10.77 13.03 -3.80
CA GLU A 100 11.91 13.94 -3.77
C GLU A 100 13.08 13.20 -3.10
N LYS A 101 14.18 13.01 -3.83
CA LYS A 101 15.37 12.28 -3.36
C LYS A 101 16.48 13.20 -2.86
N ASP A 102 16.32 14.51 -3.02
CA ASP A 102 17.32 15.49 -2.61
C ASP A 102 17.38 15.57 -1.07
N PRO A 103 18.50 15.18 -0.44
CA PRO A 103 18.64 15.19 1.01
C PRO A 103 18.53 16.61 1.59
N ALA A 104 18.93 17.65 0.85
CA ALA A 104 18.86 19.02 1.34
C ALA A 104 17.40 19.46 1.50
N LYS A 105 16.57 19.23 0.47
CA LYS A 105 15.13 19.50 0.51
C LYS A 105 14.40 18.65 1.54
N LEU A 106 14.72 17.36 1.63
CA LEU A 106 14.14 16.48 2.66
C LEU A 106 14.45 17.01 4.07
N SER A 107 15.68 17.47 4.31
CA SER A 107 16.04 18.05 5.61
C SER A 107 15.27 19.33 5.93
N ALA A 108 14.97 20.17 4.93
CA ALA A 108 14.17 21.38 5.10
C ALA A 108 12.71 21.05 5.42
N ILE A 109 12.11 20.12 4.66
CA ILE A 109 10.75 19.63 4.89
C ILE A 109 10.62 19.02 6.29
N ILE A 110 11.57 18.18 6.71
CA ILE A 110 11.55 17.56 8.03
C ILE A 110 11.61 18.61 9.14
N LYS A 111 12.48 19.63 9.00
CA LYS A 111 12.58 20.72 9.99
C LYS A 111 11.30 21.53 10.11
N GLU A 112 10.57 21.71 9.01
CA GLU A 112 9.31 22.45 8.98
C GLU A 112 8.14 21.63 9.53
N LEU A 113 8.01 20.36 9.12
CA LEU A 113 6.94 19.47 9.56
C LEU A 113 7.10 19.00 11.01
N PHE A 114 8.34 18.85 11.48
CA PHE A 114 8.66 18.38 12.82
C PHE A 114 9.58 19.40 13.50
N PRO A 115 9.03 20.50 14.03
CA PRO A 115 9.78 21.48 14.79
C PRO A 115 10.47 20.82 15.97
N ARG A 116 11.70 21.24 16.26
CA ARG A 116 12.45 20.69 17.39
C ARG A 116 11.87 21.28 18.68
N HIS A 117 11.17 20.46 19.45
CA HIS A 117 10.71 20.84 20.77
C HIS A 117 11.88 20.75 21.78
N GLU A 118 11.94 21.68 22.72
CA GLU A 118 13.04 21.76 23.71
C GLU A 118 13.16 20.48 24.56
N GLN A 119 12.02 19.85 24.85
CA GLN A 119 11.92 18.59 25.58
C GLN A 119 12.59 17.43 24.84
N ASP A 120 12.50 17.42 23.51
CA ASP A 120 13.12 16.39 22.68
C ASP A 120 14.63 16.60 22.60
N ALA A 121 15.10 17.85 22.58
CA ALA A 121 16.52 18.17 22.47
C ALA A 121 17.35 17.60 23.63
N GLU A 122 16.81 17.66 24.85
CA GLU A 122 17.47 17.10 26.04
C GLU A 122 17.51 15.57 26.01
N VAL A 123 16.41 14.92 25.63
CA VAL A 123 16.31 13.47 25.49
C VAL A 123 17.27 12.97 24.40
N PHE A 124 17.27 13.59 23.22
CA PHE A 124 18.20 13.23 22.13
C PHE A 124 19.67 13.47 22.49
N SER A 125 19.97 14.48 23.30
CA SER A 125 21.33 14.72 23.79
C SER A 125 21.79 13.62 24.75
N THR A 126 20.88 13.16 25.62
CA THR A 126 21.13 12.09 26.60
C THR A 126 21.33 10.75 25.90
N VAL A 127 20.48 10.45 24.91
CA VAL A 127 20.59 9.24 24.06
C VAL A 127 21.89 9.26 23.25
N LYS A 128 22.31 10.41 22.72
CA LYS A 128 23.58 10.51 21.99
C LYS A 128 24.80 10.33 22.90
N LYS A 129 24.76 10.88 24.12
CA LYS A 129 25.84 10.72 25.11
C LYS A 129 25.97 9.26 25.53
N THR A 130 24.87 8.62 25.92
CA THR A 130 24.84 7.20 26.31
C THR A 130 25.25 6.29 25.15
N ALA A 131 24.75 6.51 23.92
CA ALA A 131 25.17 5.73 22.75
C ALA A 131 26.67 5.87 22.45
N LYS A 132 27.24 7.07 22.62
CA LYS A 132 28.67 7.31 22.44
C LYS A 132 29.51 6.61 23.51
N GLU A 133 29.08 6.65 24.77
CA GLU A 133 29.72 5.93 25.87
C GLU A 133 29.69 4.42 25.65
N ILE A 134 28.53 3.87 25.28
CA ILE A 134 28.35 2.45 24.93
C ILE A 134 29.31 2.06 23.79
N PHE A 135 29.38 2.86 22.72
CA PHE A 135 30.26 2.58 21.59
C PHE A 135 31.75 2.66 21.96
N GLN A 136 32.12 3.58 22.85
CA GLN A 136 33.50 3.71 23.34
C GLN A 136 33.90 2.56 24.27
N HIS A 137 33.01 2.11 25.14
CA HIS A 137 33.25 0.96 26.01
C HIS A 137 33.33 -0.34 25.21
N LEU A 138 32.32 -0.63 24.38
CA LEU A 138 32.32 -1.83 23.53
C LEU A 138 33.48 -1.85 22.53
N GLY A 139 33.86 -0.69 21.98
CA GLY A 139 35.00 -0.60 21.06
C GLY A 139 36.36 -0.79 21.73
N LYS A 140 36.50 -0.47 23.03
CA LYS A 140 37.71 -0.78 23.80
C LYS A 140 37.75 -2.27 24.16
N GLU A 141 36.66 -2.81 24.70
CA GLU A 141 36.54 -4.23 25.05
C GLU A 141 36.78 -5.15 23.84
N TRP A 142 36.26 -4.80 22.66
CA TRP A 142 36.51 -5.56 21.43
C TRP A 142 37.98 -5.54 20.99
N ARG A 143 38.66 -4.40 21.13
CA ARG A 143 40.10 -4.27 20.79
C ARG A 143 40.97 -5.05 21.76
N ASP A 144 40.62 -5.02 23.04
CA ASP A 144 41.34 -5.75 24.09
C ASP A 144 41.15 -7.26 23.93
N PHE A 145 39.93 -7.70 23.60
CA PHE A 145 39.63 -9.10 23.28
C PHE A 145 40.41 -9.61 22.06
N GLN A 146 40.52 -8.80 20.99
CA GLN A 146 41.31 -9.14 19.81
C GLN A 146 42.81 -9.28 20.12
N GLN A 147 43.35 -8.39 20.95
CA GLN A 147 44.76 -8.47 21.37
C GLN A 147 45.04 -9.68 22.26
N GLU A 148 44.11 -10.03 23.15
CA GLU A 148 44.26 -11.17 24.04
C GLU A 148 44.09 -12.51 23.30
N ALA A 149 43.17 -12.58 22.34
CA ALA A 149 43.07 -13.70 21.40
C ALA A 149 44.38 -13.90 20.61
N ALA A 150 44.95 -12.82 20.05
CA ALA A 150 46.22 -12.87 19.33
C ALA A 150 47.42 -13.28 20.24
N ARG A 151 47.39 -12.91 21.52
CA ARG A 151 48.41 -13.35 22.51
C ARG A 151 48.30 -14.84 22.82
N ARG A 152 47.07 -15.34 23.00
CA ARG A 152 46.80 -16.78 23.25
C ARG A 152 47.21 -17.66 22.08
N GLU A 153 47.03 -17.21 20.85
CA GLU A 153 47.50 -17.93 19.66
C GLU A 153 49.04 -18.03 19.60
N ARG A 154 49.74 -16.95 19.97
CA ARG A 154 51.21 -16.92 20.02
C ARG A 154 51.78 -17.84 21.10
N THR A 155 51.17 -17.89 22.29
CA THR A 155 51.60 -18.80 23.36
C THR A 155 51.26 -20.26 23.04
N SER A 156 50.14 -20.52 22.37
CA SER A 156 49.77 -21.84 21.85
C SER A 156 50.75 -22.35 20.77
N ALA A 157 51.19 -21.47 19.86
CA ALA A 157 52.17 -21.79 18.82
C ALA A 157 53.57 -22.11 19.39
N LEU A 158 54.01 -21.37 20.42
CA LEU A 158 55.27 -21.62 21.13
C LEU A 158 55.22 -22.93 21.95
N SER A 159 54.09 -23.23 22.59
CA SER A 159 53.84 -24.50 23.28
C SER A 159 53.82 -25.68 22.30
N SER A 160 53.25 -25.50 21.11
CA SER A 160 53.23 -26.51 20.04
C SER A 160 54.63 -26.76 19.45
N GLN A 161 55.47 -25.73 19.27
CA GLN A 161 56.86 -25.86 18.85
C GLN A 161 57.77 -26.51 19.89
N GLN A 162 57.48 -26.33 21.19
CA GLN A 162 58.20 -27.04 22.25
C GLN A 162 57.80 -28.52 22.34
N ARG A 163 56.57 -28.87 21.93
CA ARG A 163 56.07 -30.25 21.91
C ARG A 163 56.63 -31.05 20.73
N THR A 164 56.88 -30.42 19.57
CA THR A 164 57.53 -31.09 18.42
C THR A 164 59.02 -31.35 18.68
N ARG A 165 59.75 -30.37 19.24
CA ARG A 165 61.18 -30.54 19.61
C ARG A 165 61.44 -31.62 20.66
N ARG A 166 60.44 -31.99 21.47
CA ARG A 166 60.56 -33.06 22.48
C ARG A 166 60.28 -34.45 21.90
N ASN A 167 59.56 -34.55 20.78
CA ASN A 167 59.26 -35.81 20.11
C ASN A 167 60.33 -36.23 19.09
N ASP A 168 61.15 -35.30 18.60
CA ASP A 168 62.26 -35.60 17.67
C ASP A 168 63.48 -36.27 18.36
N VAL A 169 63.51 -36.33 19.70
CA VAL A 169 64.63 -36.92 20.48
C VAL A 169 64.39 -38.40 20.84
N VAL A 170 63.23 -38.97 20.51
CA VAL A 170 62.86 -40.36 20.88
C VAL A 170 62.74 -41.30 19.66
N GLY A 171 63.09 -40.82 18.46
CA GLY A 171 62.89 -41.54 17.19
C GLY A 171 64.13 -42.09 16.48
N GLU A 172 65.29 -42.15 17.14
CA GLU A 172 66.51 -42.81 16.61
C GLU A 172 66.80 -44.08 17.41
N SER A 173 66.28 -45.22 16.96
CA SER A 173 66.74 -46.58 17.28
C SER A 173 66.33 -47.53 16.17
#